data_AF-A0A948SER4-F1
#
_entry.id   AF-A0A948SER4-F1
#
_cell.length_a   1.000
_cell.length_b   1.000
_cell.length_c   1.000
_cell.angle_alpha   90.00
_cell.angle_beta   90.00
_cell.angle_gamma   90.00
#
_symmetry.space_group_name_H-M   'P 1'
#
loop_
_entity.id
_entity.type
_entity.pdbx_description
1 polymer ?
#
loop_
_entity_poly.entity_id
_entity_poly.type
_entity_poly.pdbx_seq_one_letter_code
_entity_poly.pdbx_strand_id
1 'polypeptide(L)' 'MGGVDISVSRCEVAGEMVLTDQTQRECALEHHCPKGTKCPLDGCFAIHSGIAEPHPECHVRKTKKTSK' A
#
# COMPACT_ATOMS: atom_id res chain seq x y z
N MET A 1 -17.93 -13.79 1.42
CA MET A 1 -17.13 -13.16 0.35
C MET A 1 -16.26 -12.09 1.00
N GLY A 2 -14.94 -12.31 1.07
CA GLY A 2 -14.02 -11.36 1.71
C GLY A 2 -13.51 -10.37 0.67
N GLY A 3 -13.89 -9.10 0.82
CA GLY A 3 -13.25 -8.01 0.08
C GLY A 3 -11.86 -7.78 0.65
N VAL A 4 -10.86 -7.69 -0.22
CA VAL A 4 -9.51 -7.27 0.13
C VAL A 4 -9.58 -5.86 0.72
N ASP A 5 -9.02 -5.65 1.91
CA ASP A 5 -8.88 -4.31 2.48
C ASP A 5 -7.70 -3.64 1.75
N ILE A 6 -7.99 -3.15 0.55
CA ILE A 6 -7.01 -2.47 -0.29
C ILE A 6 -6.77 -1.08 0.27
N SER A 7 -5.64 -0.92 0.97
CA SER A 7 -5.13 0.40 1.32
C SER A 7 -4.72 1.11 0.03
N VAL A 8 -5.42 2.21 -0.27
CA VAL A 8 -5.25 2.99 -1.49
C VAL A 8 -5.09 4.47 -1.16
N SER A 9 -4.11 5.13 -1.77
CA SER A 9 -3.87 6.57 -1.61
C SER A 9 -3.76 7.23 -2.98
N ARG A 10 -4.08 8.53 -3.06
CA ARG A 10 -3.98 9.28 -4.31
C ARG A 10 -2.52 9.70 -4.54
N CYS A 11 -1.93 9.25 -5.64
CA CYS A 11 -0.60 9.67 -6.05
C CYS A 11 -0.71 10.84 -7.02
N GLU A 12 -0.18 12.01 -6.63
CA GLU A 12 -0.18 13.19 -7.50
C GLU A 12 0.82 13.07 -8.66
N VAL A 13 1.82 12.19 -8.54
CA VAL A 13 2.82 11.94 -9.57
C VAL A 13 2.25 11.10 -10.71
N ALA A 14 1.50 10.04 -10.38
CA ALA A 14 0.77 9.23 -11.36
C ALA A 14 -0.55 9.88 -11.79
N GLY A 15 -1.13 10.75 -10.95
CA GLY A 15 -2.46 11.31 -11.15
C GLY A 15 -3.61 10.34 -10.83
N GLU A 16 -3.30 9.18 -10.25
CA GLU A 16 -4.21 8.06 -10.07
C GLU A 16 -4.21 7.55 -8.62
N MET A 17 -5.17 6.67 -8.31
CA MET A 17 -5.24 5.97 -7.03
C MET A 17 -4.26 4.80 -7.06
N VAL A 18 -3.29 4.79 -6.15
CA VAL A 18 -2.25 3.76 -6.06
C VAL A 18 -2.43 2.92 -4.80
N LEU A 19 -2.15 1.63 -4.91
CA LEU A 19 -2.17 0.73 -3.76
C LEU A 19 -0.95 1.01 -2.87
N THR A 20 -1.19 1.22 -1.58
CA THR A 20 -0.14 1.41 -0.58
C THR A 20 0.16 0.14 0.20
N ASP A 21 -0.62 -0.93 -0.01
CA ASP A 21 -0.33 -2.28 0.49
C ASP A 21 0.86 -2.95 -0.24
N GLN A 22 1.19 -2.48 -1.44
CA GLN A 22 2.39 -2.90 -2.17
C GLN A 22 3.61 -2.07 -1.79
N THR A 23 4.80 -2.55 -2.15
CA THR A 23 6.02 -1.76 -1.92
C THR A 23 6.11 -0.58 -2.88
N GLN A 24 6.81 0.49 -2.46
CA GLN A 24 7.05 1.65 -3.32
C GLN A 24 7.67 1.26 -4.67
N ARG A 25 8.50 0.21 -4.67
CA ARG A 25 9.20 -0.28 -5.87
C ARG A 25 8.24 -0.91 -6.87
N GLU A 26 7.28 -1.69 -6.40
CA GLU A 26 6.22 -2.29 -7.23
C GLU A 26 5.32 -1.19 -7.80
N CYS A 27 4.88 -0.24 -6.97
CA CYS A 27 4.10 0.91 -7.43
C CYS A 27 4.85 1.74 -8.48
N ALA A 28 6.16 1.95 -8.30
CA ALA A 28 6.96 2.71 -9.25
C ALA A 28 7.14 1.98 -10.59
N LEU A 29 7.20 0.64 -10.57
CA LEU A 29 7.23 -0.18 -11.78
C LEU A 29 5.88 -0.16 -12.51
N GLU A 30 4.78 -0.30 -11.77
CA GLU A 30 3.42 -0.33 -12.31
C GLU A 30 3.00 1.01 -12.92
N HIS A 31 3.29 2.11 -12.23
CA HIS A 31 2.89 3.46 -12.66
C HIS A 31 4.01 4.23 -13.37
N HIS A 32 5.14 3.58 -13.67
CA HIS A 32 6.28 4.21 -14.36
C HIS A 32 6.71 5.53 -13.72
N CYS A 33 6.82 5.55 -12.38
CA CYS A 33 7.14 6.77 -11.65
C CYS A 33 8.48 7.37 -12.13
N PRO A 34 8.58 8.71 -12.24
CA PRO A 34 9.77 9.39 -12.71
C PRO A 34 10.96 9.11 -11.78
N LYS A 35 12.05 8.62 -12.39
CA LYS A 35 13.31 8.32 -11.67
C LYS A 35 13.95 9.64 -11.21
N GLY A 36 14.22 9.75 -9.91
CA GLY A 36 14.90 10.91 -9.33
C GLY A 36 13.99 11.89 -8.57
N THR A 37 12.67 11.70 -8.62
CA THR A 37 11.73 12.48 -7.81
C THR A 37 11.42 11.74 -6.51
N LYS A 38 11.41 12.45 -5.37
CA LYS A 38 10.98 11.87 -4.10
C LYS A 38 9.48 11.57 -4.18
N CYS A 39 9.11 10.32 -3.89
CA CYS A 39 7.71 9.92 -3.91
C CYS A 39 6.94 10.68 -2.81
N PRO A 40 5.80 11.31 -3.10
CA PRO A 40 5.01 12.01 -2.08
C PRO A 40 4.37 11.04 -1.07
N LEU A 41 4.23 9.77 -1.45
CA LEU A 41 3.72 8.68 -0.62
C LEU A 41 4.86 7.86 0.03
N ASP A 42 6.08 8.41 0.05
CA ASP A 42 7.23 7.82 0.75
C ASP A 42 6.90 7.65 2.24
N GLY A 43 6.88 6.40 2.72
CA GLY A 43 6.44 6.03 4.08
C GLY A 43 4.98 5.58 4.20
N CYS A 44 4.15 5.73 3.16
CA CYS A 44 2.81 5.14 3.13
C CYS A 44 2.80 3.70 2.59
N PHE A 45 3.81 3.33 1.81
CA PHE A 45 3.93 1.98 1.23
C PHE A 45 4.38 0.95 2.25
N ALA A 46 3.89 -0.28 2.11
CA ALA A 46 4.36 -1.41 2.90
C ALA A 46 5.84 -1.72 2.60
N ILE A 47 6.57 -2.14 3.64
CA ILE A 47 7.97 -2.59 3.50
C ILE A 47 8.04 -3.90 2.69
N HIS A 48 7.06 -4.78 2.89
CA HIS A 48 6.88 -6.02 2.12
C HIS A 48 5.48 -6.06 1.51
N SER A 49 5.40 -6.42 0.21
CA SER A 49 4.13 -6.54 -0.52
C SER A 49 3.24 -7.60 0.12
N GLY A 50 2.00 -7.23 0.48
CA GLY A 50 1.02 -8.14 1.09
C GLY A 50 1.12 -8.28 2.61
N ILE A 51 1.90 -7.42 3.28
CA ILE A 51 1.90 -7.30 4.75
C ILE A 51 1.40 -5.89 5.10
N ALA A 52 0.09 -5.77 5.29
CA ALA A 52 -0.50 -4.57 5.87
C ALA A 52 -0.03 -4.43 7.33
N GLU A 53 0.94 -3.54 7.56
CA GLU A 53 1.31 -3.10 8.91
C GLU A 53 0.07 -2.45 9.55
N PRO A 54 -0.30 -2.81 10.78
CA PRO A 54 -1.52 -2.30 11.41
C PRO A 54 -1.34 -0.83 11.79
N HIS A 55 -1.69 0.09 10.90
CA HIS A 55 -1.73 1.52 11.19
C HIS A 55 -2.74 1.82 12.31
N PRO A 56 -2.38 2.57 13.37
CA PRO A 56 -3.20 2.73 14.57
C PRO A 56 -4.52 3.50 14.38
N GLU A 57 -4.81 4.02 13.18
CA GLU A 57 -6.08 4.68 12.85
C GLU A 57 -6.86 4.02 11.70
N CYS A 58 -6.38 2.89 11.17
CA CYS A 58 -7.18 2.09 10.23
C CYS A 58 -7.83 0.94 11.02
N HIS A 59 -9.11 1.11 11.35
CA HIS A 59 -9.89 0.12 12.11
C HIS A 59 -10.23 -1.11 11.24
N VAL A 60 -9.22 -1.87 10.82
CA VAL A 60 -9.43 -3.20 10.26
C VAL A 60 -9.37 -4.21 11.40
N ARG A 61 -10.53 -4.80 11.66
CA ARG A 61 -10.76 -5.79 12.71
C ARG A 61 -9.86 -7.00 12.50
N LYS A 62 -8.75 -7.10 13.25
CA LYS A 62 -7.89 -8.28 13.31
C LYS A 62 -8.70 -9.51 13.75
N THR A 63 -8.87 -10.49 12.86
CA THR A 63 -9.21 -11.86 13.27
C THR A 63 -8.04 -12.78 13.00
N LYS A 64 -7.56 -13.34 14.11
CA LYS A 64 -6.43 -14.26 14.23
C LYS A 64 -6.82 -15.59 13.54
N LYS A 65 -5.91 -16.21 12.77
CA LYS A 65 -6.06 -17.62 12.41
C LYS A 65 -4.85 -18.45 12.85
N THR A 66 -5.01 -19.04 14.03
CA THR A 66 -4.44 -20.33 14.41
C THR A 66 -4.75 -21.36 13.33
N SER A 67 -3.73 -22.04 12.82
CA SER A 67 -3.88 -23.26 12.02
C SER A 67 -3.31 -24.42 12.83
N LYS A 68 -4.17 -25.38 13.18
CA LYS A 68 -3.81 -26.71 13.67
C LYS A 68 -4.05 -27.70 12.53
#